data_AF-A0A939GEW6-F1
#
_entry.id   AF-A0A939GEW6-F1
#
_cell.length_a   1.000
_cell.length_b   1.000
_cell.length_c   1.000
_cell.angle_alpha   90.00
_cell.angle_beta   90.00
_cell.angle_gamma   90.00
#
_symmetry.space_group_name_H-M   'P 1'
#
loop_
_entity.id
_entity.type
_entity.pdbx_description
1 polymer ?
#
loop_
_entity_poly.entity_id
_entity_poly.type
_entity_poly.pdbx_seq_one_letter_code
_entity_poly.pdbx_strand_id
1 'polypeptide(L)'
;MTLQLNPFTLFDICCIAQGFTTAAVLFWRSDQPANRWLAWLLVGLTLQIVDYFLSLSGIYYHHQWLYFLPLFYSWSFGPLLYGYMCARAGRPATLPRWYWVPVIIQVLFYGLLMTQSLDTKTWFWKTVHKPYTRYVDYYVACAMVLYAIYQSRRFTTDRWLRRLLNGLALFYGIAAIDPLLNQLYIEPDWPKFYLTTLILPILVYGLALVSILYDRRQKLDRIPTSVVVLPAQRDRLLQAIQAQALYKDPDLTLTTLAQHLGETPNAVSRLINSGFNQSFNEFINSYRIEEVKRRMAAGDTEHLTILALALDAGFASKTTFNRVFKEQTGETPKAYVKKSQITLRDDADA
;
A
#
# COMPACT_ATOMS: atom_id res chain seq x y z
N MET A 1 -0.01 -7.19 44.33
CA MET A 1 0.46 -6.65 43.04
C MET A 1 -0.73 -6.01 42.35
N THR A 2 -0.96 -4.72 42.55
CA THR A 2 -2.03 -4.00 41.86
C THR A 2 -1.41 -3.30 40.67
N LEU A 3 -1.55 -3.92 39.48
CA LEU A 3 -1.23 -3.25 38.22
C LEU A 3 -2.01 -1.93 38.20
N GLN A 4 -1.34 -0.80 38.02
CA GLN A 4 -2.03 0.49 37.94
C GLN A 4 -2.72 0.61 36.57
N LEU A 5 -3.89 -0.02 36.46
CA LEU A 5 -4.73 0.04 35.27
C LEU A 5 -5.39 1.42 35.20
N ASN A 6 -4.80 2.29 34.40
CA ASN A 6 -5.36 3.56 33.98
C ASN A 6 -5.67 3.53 32.47
N PRO A 7 -6.43 4.51 31.94
CA PRO A 7 -6.77 4.54 30.51
C PRO A 7 -5.56 4.49 29.57
N PHE A 8 -4.41 5.05 29.95
CA PHE A 8 -3.18 5.01 29.16
C PHE A 8 -2.58 3.61 29.09
N THR A 9 -2.47 2.92 30.22
CA THR A 9 -1.97 1.53 30.25
C THR A 9 -2.89 0.55 29.51
N LEU A 10 -4.21 0.78 29.55
CA LEU A 10 -5.18 0.01 28.76
C LEU A 10 -5.00 0.26 27.26
N PHE A 11 -4.78 1.52 26.87
CA PHE A 11 -4.48 1.88 25.48
C PHE A 11 -3.19 1.21 25.00
N ASP A 12 -2.12 1.24 25.80
CA ASP A 12 -0.85 0.59 25.47
C ASP A 12 -1.02 -0.93 25.28
N ILE A 13 -1.80 -1.60 26.14
CA ILE A 13 -2.10 -3.04 25.97
C ILE A 13 -2.75 -3.31 24.61
N CYS A 14 -3.73 -2.49 24.21
CA CYS A 14 -4.37 -2.60 22.90
C CYS A 14 -3.36 -2.37 21.77
N CYS A 15 -2.51 -1.35 21.86
CA CYS A 15 -1.46 -1.08 20.87
C CYS A 15 -0.46 -2.23 20.77
N ILE A 16 -0.04 -2.82 21.90
CA ILE A 16 0.89 -3.95 21.97
C ILE A 16 0.27 -5.19 21.31
N ALA A 17 -0.95 -5.54 21.70
CA ALA A 17 -1.68 -6.66 21.12
C ALA A 17 -1.86 -6.49 19.61
N GLN A 18 -2.24 -5.29 19.18
CA GLN A 18 -2.46 -5.01 17.76
C GLN A 18 -1.14 -4.99 16.95
N GLY A 19 -0.06 -4.45 17.52
CA GLY A 19 1.26 -4.42 16.90
C GLY A 19 1.81 -5.82 16.65
N PHE A 20 1.79 -6.69 17.66
CA PHE A 20 2.26 -8.07 17.52
C PHE A 20 1.38 -8.92 16.61
N THR A 21 0.05 -8.83 16.72
CA THR A 21 -0.87 -9.57 15.83
C THR A 21 -0.72 -9.14 14.37
N THR A 22 -0.55 -7.85 14.12
CA THR A 22 -0.32 -7.33 12.75
C THR A 22 1.03 -7.79 12.21
N ALA A 23 2.10 -7.76 13.01
CA ALA A 23 3.40 -8.28 12.60
C ALA A 23 3.35 -9.79 12.30
N ALA A 24 2.66 -10.56 13.13
CA ALA A 24 2.39 -11.98 12.92
C ALA A 24 1.68 -12.25 11.58
N VAL A 25 0.65 -11.45 11.25
CA VAL A 25 -0.04 -11.55 9.96
C VAL A 25 0.91 -11.26 8.80
N LEU A 26 1.75 -10.23 8.91
CA LEU A 26 2.74 -9.92 7.88
C LEU A 26 3.78 -11.04 7.70
N PHE A 27 4.20 -11.72 8.77
CA PHE A 27 5.15 -12.84 8.67
C PHE A 27 4.55 -14.09 8.03
N TRP A 28 3.33 -14.47 8.42
CA TRP A 28 2.77 -15.78 8.08
C TRP A 28 1.72 -15.77 6.98
N ARG A 29 1.06 -14.63 6.73
CA ARG A 29 -0.05 -14.55 5.76
C ARG A 29 0.30 -13.76 4.51
N SER A 30 1.40 -13.01 4.51
CA SER A 30 1.86 -12.26 3.35
C SER A 30 2.75 -13.09 2.44
N ASP A 31 2.54 -12.97 1.13
CA ASP A 31 3.39 -13.60 0.12
C ASP A 31 4.53 -12.67 -0.33
N GLN A 32 4.51 -11.39 0.09
CA GLN A 32 5.51 -10.40 -0.31
C GLN A 32 6.75 -10.45 0.59
N PRO A 33 7.97 -10.63 0.02
CA PRO A 33 9.20 -10.66 0.81
C PRO A 33 9.45 -9.34 1.57
N ALA A 34 8.97 -8.21 1.04
CA ALA A 34 9.07 -6.90 1.69
C ALA A 34 8.36 -6.88 3.05
N ASN A 35 7.24 -7.58 3.18
CA ASN A 35 6.42 -7.53 4.40
C ASN A 35 7.12 -8.17 5.61
N ARG A 36 8.13 -9.02 5.41
CA ARG A 36 8.97 -9.54 6.50
C ARG A 36 9.82 -8.44 7.16
N TRP A 37 10.35 -7.51 6.38
CA TRP A 37 11.09 -6.35 6.89
C TRP A 37 10.15 -5.38 7.60
N LEU A 38 8.98 -5.14 7.03
CA LEU A 38 7.94 -4.31 7.65
C LEU A 38 7.47 -4.91 8.98
N ALA A 39 7.34 -6.24 9.06
CA ALA A 39 6.97 -6.93 10.29
C ALA A 39 8.04 -6.76 11.39
N TRP A 40 9.33 -6.90 11.06
CA TRP A 40 10.41 -6.63 12.03
C TRP A 40 10.44 -5.17 12.47
N LEU A 41 10.23 -4.22 11.56
CA LEU A 41 10.12 -2.80 11.91
C LEU A 41 8.95 -2.56 12.88
N LEU A 42 7.80 -3.18 12.61
CA LEU A 42 6.63 -3.08 13.47
C LEU A 42 6.85 -3.74 14.84
N VAL A 43 7.55 -4.88 14.92
CA VAL A 43 7.96 -5.50 16.18
C VAL A 43 8.85 -4.54 16.98
N GLY A 44 9.86 -3.94 16.36
CA GLY A 44 10.75 -2.99 17.04
C GLY A 44 10.00 -1.77 17.60
N LEU A 45 9.02 -1.24 16.86
CA LEU A 45 8.16 -0.14 17.32
C LEU A 45 7.19 -0.60 18.42
N THR A 46 6.68 -1.83 18.34
CA THR A 46 5.80 -2.40 19.37
C THR A 46 6.56 -2.61 20.68
N LEU A 47 7.81 -3.08 20.62
CA LEU A 47 8.67 -3.25 21.79
C LEU A 47 9.01 -1.92 22.48
N GLN A 48 9.03 -0.80 21.74
CA GLN A 48 9.10 0.53 22.33
C GLN A 48 7.87 0.82 23.21
N ILE A 49 6.67 0.46 22.73
CA ILE A 49 5.43 0.64 23.50
C ILE A 49 5.42 -0.29 24.72
N VAL A 50 5.96 -1.50 24.61
CA VAL A 50 6.14 -2.40 25.76
C VAL A 50 7.02 -1.76 26.83
N ASP A 51 8.15 -1.15 26.47
CA ASP A 51 9.02 -0.45 27.43
C ASP A 51 8.28 0.71 28.13
N TYR A 52 7.52 1.52 27.39
CA TYR A 52 6.67 2.57 27.97
C TYR A 52 5.61 2.01 28.92
N PHE A 53 4.93 0.93 28.53
CA PHE A 53 3.94 0.25 29.35
C PHE A 53 4.53 -0.27 30.66
N LEU A 54 5.70 -0.90 30.62
CA LEU A 54 6.39 -1.42 31.82
C LEU A 54 6.76 -0.30 32.80
N SER A 55 7.11 0.88 32.27
CA SER A 55 7.37 2.09 33.04
C SER A 55 6.09 2.66 33.68
N LEU A 56 5.04 2.88 32.88
CA LEU A 56 3.79 3.51 33.32
C LEU A 56 2.94 2.64 34.25
N SER A 57 2.95 1.32 34.05
CA SER A 57 2.22 0.36 34.90
C SER A 57 2.86 0.14 36.27
N GLY A 58 4.07 0.66 36.47
CA GLY A 58 4.87 0.51 37.67
C GLY A 58 5.58 -0.85 37.81
N ILE A 59 5.54 -1.69 36.78
CA ILE A 59 6.19 -3.01 36.79
C ILE A 59 7.69 -2.89 37.06
N TYR A 60 8.38 -1.89 36.50
CA TYR A 60 9.80 -1.68 36.76
C TYR A 60 10.13 -1.44 38.24
N TYR A 61 9.22 -0.85 39.03
CA TYR A 61 9.45 -0.63 40.46
C TYR A 61 9.35 -1.92 41.27
N HIS A 62 8.48 -2.85 40.87
CA HIS A 62 8.28 -4.13 41.56
C HIS A 62 9.27 -5.21 41.10
N HIS A 63 9.70 -5.15 39.84
CA HIS A 63 10.60 -6.10 39.21
C HIS A 63 11.83 -5.38 38.67
N GLN A 64 12.68 -4.91 39.59
CA GLN A 64 13.85 -4.08 39.32
C GLN A 64 14.86 -4.72 38.35
N TRP A 65 14.87 -6.06 38.25
CA TRP A 65 15.70 -6.78 37.28
C TRP A 65 15.30 -6.48 35.81
N LEU A 66 14.04 -6.12 35.56
CA LEU A 66 13.54 -5.69 34.24
C LEU A 66 14.02 -4.28 33.87
N TYR A 67 14.59 -3.51 34.79
CA TYR A 67 15.03 -2.16 34.49
C TYR A 67 16.18 -2.17 33.46
N PHE A 68 16.07 -1.36 32.40
CA PHE A 68 16.90 -1.39 31.18
C PHE A 68 16.81 -2.70 30.38
N LEU A 69 15.66 -3.38 30.39
CA LEU A 69 15.45 -4.52 29.51
C LEU A 69 15.66 -4.07 28.05
N PRO A 70 16.53 -4.74 27.28
CA PRO A 70 16.92 -4.28 25.96
C PRO A 70 15.85 -4.70 24.94
N LEU A 71 14.65 -4.11 25.07
CA LEU A 71 13.50 -4.33 24.20
C LEU A 71 13.54 -3.40 22.99
N PHE A 72 14.02 -2.17 23.19
CA PHE A 72 13.92 -1.09 22.23
C PHE A 72 15.27 -0.79 21.57
N TYR A 73 15.36 -1.07 20.27
CA TYR A 73 16.56 -0.81 19.46
C TYR A 73 16.26 0.18 18.35
N SER A 74 16.13 1.47 18.70
CA SER A 74 15.78 2.55 17.77
C SER A 74 16.69 2.65 16.56
N TRP A 75 17.97 2.27 16.71
CA TRP A 75 18.95 2.35 15.63
C TRP A 75 18.70 1.31 14.54
N SER A 76 17.89 0.28 14.81
CA SER A 76 17.46 -0.72 13.83
C SER A 76 16.40 -0.21 12.84
N PHE A 77 15.70 0.90 13.14
CA PHE A 77 14.60 1.38 12.31
C PHE A 77 15.05 1.80 10.91
N GLY A 78 16.21 2.45 10.79
CA GLY A 78 16.81 2.79 9.49
C GLY A 78 17.12 1.54 8.64
N PRO A 79 17.93 0.59 9.15
CA PRO A 79 18.25 -0.65 8.45
C PRO A 79 17.00 -1.45 8.03
N LEU A 80 16.01 -1.57 8.91
CA LEU A 80 14.77 -2.30 8.64
C LEU A 80 13.91 -1.60 7.58
N LEU A 81 13.79 -0.27 7.65
CA LEU A 81 13.10 0.53 6.63
C LEU A 81 13.77 0.38 5.26
N TYR A 82 15.10 0.46 5.21
CA TYR A 82 15.84 0.28 3.96
C TYR A 82 15.66 -1.13 3.39
N GLY A 83 15.73 -2.17 4.24
CA GLY A 83 15.48 -3.55 3.84
C GLY A 83 14.09 -3.74 3.23
N TYR A 84 13.07 -3.12 3.84
CA TYR A 84 11.71 -3.08 3.29
C TYR A 84 11.68 -2.44 1.90
N MET A 85 12.33 -1.29 1.73
CA MET A 85 12.39 -0.57 0.45
C MET A 85 13.10 -1.38 -0.64
N CYS A 86 14.23 -2.02 -0.33
CA CYS A 86 14.94 -2.90 -1.26
C CYS A 86 14.08 -4.08 -1.70
N ALA A 87 13.50 -4.80 -0.74
CA ALA A 87 12.67 -5.96 -1.02
C ALA A 87 11.44 -5.59 -1.87
N ARG A 88 10.86 -4.40 -1.65
CA ARG A 88 9.75 -3.88 -2.46
C ARG A 88 10.17 -3.50 -3.88
N ALA A 89 11.41 -3.05 -4.06
CA ALA A 89 11.98 -2.75 -5.36
C ALA A 89 12.55 -4.00 -6.10
N GLY A 90 12.36 -5.21 -5.55
CA GLY A 90 12.93 -6.44 -6.10
C GLY A 90 14.46 -6.51 -6.04
N ARG A 91 15.07 -5.69 -5.16
CA ARG A 91 16.53 -5.62 -4.99
C ARG A 91 16.99 -6.45 -3.80
N PRO A 92 18.21 -7.00 -3.83
CA PRO A 92 18.78 -7.63 -2.65
C PRO A 92 18.87 -6.60 -1.52
N ALA A 93 18.34 -6.96 -0.35
CA ALA A 93 18.37 -6.14 0.86
C ALA A 93 19.73 -6.22 1.57
N THR A 94 20.82 -6.07 0.82
CA THR A 94 22.19 -6.13 1.34
C THR A 94 22.65 -4.74 1.70
N LEU A 95 22.37 -4.33 2.93
CA LEU A 95 23.09 -3.20 3.52
C LEU A 95 24.56 -3.59 3.74
N PRO A 96 25.50 -2.66 3.56
CA PRO A 96 26.86 -2.88 4.02
C PRO A 96 26.88 -3.27 5.49
N ARG A 97 27.77 -4.19 5.89
CA ARG A 97 27.82 -4.70 7.29
C ARG A 97 27.99 -3.58 8.33
N TRP A 98 28.63 -2.48 7.95
CA TRP A 98 28.81 -1.31 8.81
C TRP A 98 27.49 -0.61 9.21
N TYR A 99 26.40 -0.79 8.44
CA TYR A 99 25.08 -0.23 8.76
C TYR A 99 24.44 -0.87 9.99
N TRP A 100 24.85 -2.09 10.33
CA TRP A 100 24.41 -2.82 11.51
C TRP A 100 25.28 -2.61 12.74
N VAL A 101 26.49 -2.02 12.57
CA VAL A 101 27.42 -1.78 13.68
C VAL A 101 26.79 -0.92 14.79
N PRO A 102 26.09 0.19 14.50
CA PRO A 102 25.39 0.93 15.55
C PRO A 102 24.40 0.04 16.29
N VAL A 103 23.57 -0.72 15.58
CA VAL A 103 22.56 -1.60 16.19
C VAL A 103 23.21 -2.62 17.14
N ILE A 104 24.32 -3.24 16.72
CA ILE A 104 25.06 -4.19 17.56
C ILE A 104 25.64 -3.48 18.80
N ILE A 105 26.20 -2.28 18.64
CA ILE A 105 26.70 -1.48 19.77
C ILE A 105 25.57 -1.21 20.77
N GLN A 106 24.40 -0.79 20.29
CA GLN A 106 23.23 -0.52 21.13
C GLN A 106 22.78 -1.79 21.88
N VAL A 107 22.70 -2.93 21.18
CA VAL A 107 22.35 -4.23 21.77
C VAL A 107 23.34 -4.65 22.86
N LEU A 108 24.64 -4.61 22.57
CA LEU A 108 25.67 -5.00 23.52
C LEU A 108 25.71 -4.08 24.73
N PHE A 109 25.56 -2.77 24.51
CA PHE A 109 25.55 -1.77 25.56
C PHE A 109 24.39 -1.98 26.54
N TYR A 110 23.15 -2.05 26.03
CA TYR A 110 21.98 -2.24 26.89
C TYR A 110 21.88 -3.66 27.46
N GLY A 111 22.35 -4.67 26.72
CA GLY A 111 22.47 -6.04 27.20
C GLY A 111 23.46 -6.16 28.38
N LEU A 112 24.59 -5.46 28.34
CA LEU A 112 25.52 -5.40 29.47
C LEU A 112 24.90 -4.61 30.63
N LEU A 113 24.29 -3.45 30.36
CA LEU A 113 23.70 -2.59 31.38
C LEU A 113 22.58 -3.30 32.16
N MET A 114 21.78 -4.16 31.52
CA MET A 114 20.71 -4.89 32.19
C MET A 114 21.23 -5.86 33.28
N THR A 115 22.48 -6.30 33.17
CA THR A 115 23.11 -7.25 34.14
C THR A 115 23.70 -6.56 35.37
N GLN A 116 23.80 -5.22 35.35
CA GLN A 116 24.39 -4.45 36.42
C GLN A 116 23.45 -4.33 37.64
N SER A 117 24.01 -3.90 38.77
CA SER A 117 23.22 -3.65 39.99
C SER A 117 22.20 -2.53 39.77
N LEU A 118 21.15 -2.50 40.59
CA LEU A 118 20.14 -1.44 40.53
C LEU A 118 20.75 -0.05 40.78
N ASP A 119 21.73 0.06 41.68
CA ASP A 119 22.41 1.32 41.97
C ASP A 119 23.14 1.84 40.74
N THR A 120 23.88 0.96 40.03
CA THR A 120 24.56 1.31 38.78
C THR A 120 23.56 1.72 37.70
N LYS A 121 22.46 0.98 37.53
CA LYS A 121 21.41 1.34 36.57
C LYS A 121 20.77 2.70 36.90
N THR A 122 20.47 2.95 38.17
CA THR A 122 19.85 4.19 38.63
C THR A 122 20.80 5.38 38.48
N TRP A 123 22.07 5.20 38.83
CA TRP A 123 23.13 6.18 38.60
C TRP A 123 23.25 6.50 37.12
N PHE A 124 23.34 5.46 36.27
CA PHE A 124 23.44 5.63 34.83
C PHE A 124 22.22 6.38 34.29
N TRP A 125 21.01 6.01 34.70
CA TRP A 125 19.78 6.70 34.28
C TRP A 125 19.81 8.19 34.63
N LYS A 126 20.11 8.54 35.89
CA LYS A 126 20.04 9.91 36.39
C LYS A 126 21.19 10.79 35.89
N THR A 127 22.40 10.26 35.89
CA THR A 127 23.63 11.04 35.66
C THR A 127 24.10 10.99 34.21
N VAL A 128 23.75 9.95 33.45
CA VAL A 128 24.29 9.74 32.09
C VAL A 128 23.17 9.68 31.04
N HIS A 129 22.16 8.83 31.22
CA HIS A 129 21.12 8.61 30.21
C HIS A 129 20.16 9.79 30.06
N LYS A 130 19.52 10.22 31.16
CA LYS A 130 18.59 11.36 31.19
C LYS A 130 19.25 12.64 30.66
N PRO A 131 20.48 13.03 31.04
CA PRO A 131 21.07 14.27 30.51
C PRO A 131 21.70 14.13 29.13
N TYR A 132 22.23 12.96 28.74
CA TYR A 132 23.05 12.84 27.53
C TYR A 132 22.62 11.71 26.60
N THR A 133 22.69 10.44 27.02
CA THR A 133 22.64 9.34 26.05
C THR A 133 21.28 9.16 25.41
N ARG A 134 20.16 9.56 26.05
CA ARG A 134 18.84 9.57 25.39
C ARG A 134 18.81 10.43 24.12
N TYR A 135 19.58 11.52 24.12
CA TYR A 135 19.66 12.43 22.98
C TYR A 135 20.55 11.84 21.90
N VAL A 136 21.68 11.23 22.29
CA VAL A 136 22.53 10.49 21.36
C VAL A 136 21.73 9.37 20.69
N ASP A 137 20.99 8.58 21.46
CA ASP A 137 20.11 7.52 20.95
C ASP A 137 19.11 8.07 19.94
N TYR A 138 18.48 9.20 20.25
CA TYR A 138 17.53 9.88 19.39
C TYR A 138 18.16 10.36 18.08
N TYR A 139 19.25 11.11 18.16
CA TYR A 139 19.93 11.69 17.00
C TYR A 139 20.48 10.62 16.06
N VAL A 140 21.07 9.56 16.62
CA VAL A 140 21.55 8.42 15.84
C VAL A 140 20.37 7.70 15.17
N ALA A 141 19.25 7.47 15.86
CA ALA A 141 18.06 6.88 15.25
C ALA A 141 17.54 7.73 14.08
N CYS A 142 17.42 9.05 14.26
CA CYS A 142 17.02 9.98 13.20
C CYS A 142 17.98 9.94 12.01
N ALA A 143 19.29 9.98 12.25
CA ALA A 143 20.30 9.90 11.20
C ALA A 143 20.23 8.56 10.43
N MET A 144 20.05 7.44 11.13
CA MET A 144 19.88 6.12 10.53
C MET A 144 18.63 6.03 9.65
N VAL A 145 17.50 6.62 10.07
CA VAL A 145 16.27 6.67 9.28
C VAL A 145 16.44 7.60 8.07
N LEU A 146 17.00 8.80 8.25
CA LEU A 146 17.24 9.76 7.18
C LEU A 146 18.20 9.22 6.12
N TYR A 147 19.27 8.53 6.52
CA TYR A 147 20.19 7.89 5.59
C TYR A 147 19.51 6.74 4.84
N ALA A 148 18.70 5.92 5.52
CA ALA A 148 17.91 4.87 4.88
C ALA A 148 16.97 5.45 3.82
N ILE A 149 16.31 6.57 4.12
CA ILE A 149 15.45 7.29 3.17
C ILE A 149 16.27 7.81 1.98
N TYR A 150 17.40 8.48 2.25
CA TYR A 150 18.29 9.02 1.22
C TYR A 150 18.72 7.93 0.23
N GLN A 151 19.15 6.77 0.74
CA GLN A 151 19.54 5.65 -0.11
C GLN A 151 18.35 5.05 -0.87
N SER A 152 17.19 4.94 -0.22
CA SER A 152 15.97 4.39 -0.83
C SER A 152 15.46 5.25 -2.00
N ARG A 153 15.64 6.57 -1.94
CA ARG A 153 15.24 7.50 -3.02
C ARG A 153 15.92 7.22 -4.36
N ARG A 154 17.14 6.69 -4.33
CA ARG A 154 17.94 6.43 -5.55
C ARG A 154 17.31 5.38 -6.47
N PHE A 155 16.38 4.56 -5.96
CA PHE A 155 15.78 3.47 -6.72
C PHE A 155 14.26 3.38 -6.61
N THR A 156 13.63 4.20 -5.78
CA THR A 156 12.18 4.22 -5.65
C THR A 156 11.56 4.93 -6.85
N THR A 157 10.87 4.20 -7.74
CA THR A 157 10.19 4.76 -8.92
C THR A 157 8.73 5.15 -8.61
N ASP A 158 8.06 4.42 -7.72
CA ASP A 158 6.67 4.67 -7.34
C ASP A 158 6.46 6.08 -6.80
N ARG A 159 5.53 6.83 -7.43
CA ARG A 159 5.27 8.24 -7.09
C ARG A 159 4.75 8.41 -5.67
N TRP A 160 3.84 7.55 -5.24
CA TRP A 160 3.26 7.61 -3.90
C TRP A 160 4.32 7.31 -2.82
N LEU A 161 5.18 6.31 -3.07
CA LEU A 161 6.21 5.89 -2.12
C LEU A 161 7.33 6.93 -2.01
N ARG A 162 7.70 7.59 -3.12
CA ARG A 162 8.60 8.76 -3.08
C ARG A 162 8.01 9.90 -2.25
N ARG A 163 6.72 10.20 -2.39
CA ARG A 163 6.05 11.23 -1.58
C ARG A 163 6.07 10.87 -0.09
N LEU A 164 5.81 9.61 0.25
CA LEU A 164 5.90 9.12 1.63
C LEU A 164 7.33 9.28 2.19
N LEU A 165 8.35 8.87 1.45
CA LEU A 165 9.76 9.04 1.85
C LEU A 165 10.14 10.52 2.01
N ASN A 166 9.60 11.41 1.18
CA ASN A 166 9.82 12.85 1.31
C ASN A 166 9.16 13.42 2.56
N GLY A 167 7.91 13.04 2.83
CA GLY A 167 7.21 13.41 4.06
C GLY A 167 7.92 12.90 5.31
N LEU A 168 8.35 11.64 5.32
CA LEU A 168 9.14 11.06 6.41
C LEU A 168 10.47 11.80 6.62
N ALA A 169 11.21 12.11 5.55
CA ALA A 169 12.47 12.84 5.69
C ALA A 169 12.27 14.25 6.23
N LEU A 170 11.24 14.96 5.76
CA LEU A 170 10.90 16.28 6.28
C LEU A 170 10.53 16.19 7.76
N PHE A 171 9.68 15.22 8.13
CA PHE A 171 9.28 14.99 9.50
C PHE A 171 10.48 14.70 10.41
N TYR A 172 11.35 13.77 10.04
CA TYR A 172 12.55 13.44 10.81
C TYR A 172 13.57 14.57 10.85
N GLY A 173 13.66 15.38 9.80
CA GLY A 173 14.48 16.60 9.77
C GLY A 173 13.99 17.64 10.77
N ILE A 174 12.68 17.87 10.84
CA ILE A 174 12.06 18.77 11.84
C ILE A 174 12.20 18.19 13.24
N ALA A 175 11.93 16.89 13.40
CA ALA A 175 11.98 16.24 14.70
C ALA A 175 13.40 16.17 15.27
N ALA A 176 14.46 16.23 14.46
CA ALA A 176 15.83 16.40 14.95
C ALA A 176 16.02 17.68 15.78
N ILE A 177 15.15 18.69 15.63
CA ILE A 177 15.20 19.93 16.41
C ILE A 177 14.52 19.77 17.78
N ASP A 178 13.67 18.75 17.93
CA ASP A 178 12.83 18.51 19.12
C ASP A 178 13.64 18.41 20.43
N PRO A 179 14.78 17.69 20.52
CA PRO A 179 15.59 17.68 21.73
C PRO A 179 16.12 19.05 22.16
N LEU A 180 16.47 19.91 21.19
CA LEU A 180 16.96 21.26 21.44
C LEU A 180 15.83 22.14 21.98
N LEU A 181 14.65 22.08 21.36
CA LEU A 181 13.46 22.79 21.85
C LEU A 181 13.09 22.34 23.27
N ASN A 182 13.13 21.02 23.52
CA ASN A 182 12.88 20.44 24.83
C ASN A 182 13.95 20.78 25.89
N GLN A 183 15.09 21.34 25.50
CA GLN A 183 16.08 21.88 26.44
C GLN A 183 15.83 23.37 26.74
N LEU A 184 15.26 24.11 25.78
CA LEU A 184 14.99 25.54 25.91
C LEU A 184 13.68 25.85 26.63
N TYR A 185 12.64 25.03 26.43
CA TYR A 185 11.27 25.36 26.86
C TYR A 185 10.68 24.42 27.92
N ILE A 186 11.22 23.22 28.12
CA ILE A 186 10.69 22.23 29.07
C ILE A 186 11.59 22.15 30.30
N GLU A 187 10.97 22.29 31.47
CA GLU A 187 11.65 22.13 32.76
C GLU A 187 12.38 20.78 32.86
N PRO A 188 13.55 20.70 33.53
CA PRO A 188 14.36 19.47 33.58
C PRO A 188 13.64 18.21 34.10
N ASP A 189 12.62 18.40 34.93
CA ASP A 189 11.85 17.32 35.57
C ASP A 189 10.52 17.01 34.90
N TRP A 190 10.12 17.81 33.91
CA TRP A 190 8.93 17.51 33.12
C TRP A 190 9.17 16.33 32.15
N PRO A 191 8.14 15.52 31.87
CA PRO A 191 8.21 14.47 30.87
C PRO A 191 8.52 15.06 29.50
N LYS A 192 9.59 14.57 28.84
CA LYS A 192 9.94 14.98 27.48
C LYS A 192 9.26 14.04 26.49
N PHE A 193 8.37 14.58 25.66
CA PHE A 193 7.70 13.85 24.60
C PHE A 193 8.37 14.14 23.28
N TYR A 194 8.78 13.09 22.55
CA TYR A 194 9.34 13.26 21.22
C TYR A 194 8.31 12.93 20.16
N LEU A 195 8.05 13.83 19.22
CA LEU A 195 7.03 13.62 18.17
C LEU A 195 7.23 12.34 17.35
N THR A 196 8.48 11.87 17.23
CA THR A 196 8.82 10.63 16.51
C THR A 196 8.28 9.38 17.17
N THR A 197 7.97 9.39 18.46
CA THR A 197 7.42 8.22 19.16
C THR A 197 5.98 7.91 18.78
N LEU A 198 5.26 8.87 18.15
CA LEU A 198 3.88 8.69 17.70
C LEU A 198 3.79 8.50 16.19
N ILE A 199 4.49 9.35 15.43
CA ILE A 199 4.28 9.44 13.99
C ILE A 199 4.85 8.23 13.24
N LEU A 200 6.03 7.71 13.63
CA LEU A 200 6.60 6.56 12.95
C LEU A 200 5.76 5.27 13.17
N PRO A 201 5.31 4.92 14.39
CA PRO A 201 4.40 3.79 14.59
C PRO A 201 3.11 3.89 13.77
N ILE A 202 2.46 5.05 13.75
CA ILE A 202 1.21 5.25 13.00
C ILE A 202 1.44 5.02 11.50
N LEU A 203 2.52 5.57 10.94
CA LEU A 203 2.85 5.42 9.53
C LEU A 203 3.22 3.97 9.17
N VAL A 204 4.03 3.31 9.99
CA VAL A 204 4.42 1.90 9.78
C VAL A 204 3.21 0.98 9.90
N TYR A 205 2.33 1.23 10.86
CA TYR A 205 1.08 0.49 11.01
C TYR A 205 0.13 0.72 9.82
N GLY A 206 0.01 1.96 9.33
CA GLY A 206 -0.75 2.27 8.11
C GLY A 206 -0.20 1.54 6.88
N LEU A 207 1.13 1.51 6.71
CA LEU A 207 1.79 0.73 5.66
C LEU A 207 1.52 -0.78 5.79
N ALA A 208 1.51 -1.31 7.01
CA ALA A 208 1.19 -2.70 7.27
C ALA A 208 -0.24 -3.04 6.83
N LEU A 209 -1.23 -2.20 7.20
CA LEU A 209 -2.61 -2.37 6.80
C LEU A 209 -2.78 -2.32 5.27
N VAL A 210 -2.21 -1.32 4.60
CA VAL A 210 -2.26 -1.20 3.13
C VAL A 210 -1.66 -2.44 2.47
N SER A 211 -0.55 -2.94 2.99
CA SER A 211 0.12 -4.14 2.45
C SER A 211 -0.71 -5.40 2.64
N ILE A 212 -1.36 -5.58 3.79
CA ILE A 212 -2.28 -6.71 4.05
C ILE A 212 -3.50 -6.64 3.13
N LEU A 213 -4.09 -5.46 2.95
CA LEU A 213 -5.24 -5.27 2.08
C LEU A 213 -4.89 -5.55 0.61
N TYR A 214 -3.70 -5.11 0.18
CA TYR A 214 -3.20 -5.40 -1.16
C TYR A 214 -2.99 -6.90 -1.39
N ASP A 215 -2.38 -7.62 -0.45
CA ASP A 215 -2.20 -9.07 -0.54
C ASP A 215 -3.51 -9.84 -0.56
N ARG A 216 -4.48 -9.43 0.28
CA ARG A 216 -5.82 -10.03 0.27
C ARG A 216 -6.50 -9.86 -1.08
N ARG A 217 -6.43 -8.65 -1.66
CA ARG A 217 -6.97 -8.37 -2.99
C ARG A 217 -6.31 -9.25 -4.05
N GLN A 218 -4.98 -9.33 -4.05
CA GLN A 218 -4.27 -10.16 -5.02
C GLN A 218 -4.58 -11.66 -4.87
N LYS A 219 -4.74 -12.16 -3.63
CA LYS A 219 -5.16 -13.55 -3.38
C LYS A 219 -6.60 -13.81 -3.86
N LEU A 220 -7.52 -12.87 -3.64
CA LEU A 220 -8.89 -12.93 -4.17
C LEU A 220 -8.90 -12.96 -5.70
N ASP A 221 -8.06 -12.16 -6.35
CA ASP A 221 -7.93 -12.13 -7.82
C ASP A 221 -7.25 -13.39 -8.39
N ARG A 222 -6.40 -14.07 -7.60
CA ARG A 222 -5.67 -15.29 -7.98
C ARG A 222 -6.43 -16.59 -7.78
N ILE A 223 -7.42 -16.65 -6.88
CA ILE A 223 -8.31 -17.81 -6.80
C ILE A 223 -8.96 -17.89 -8.18
N PRO A 224 -8.65 -18.92 -9.00
CA PRO A 224 -9.41 -19.13 -10.21
C PRO A 224 -10.81 -19.33 -9.70
N THR A 225 -11.67 -18.32 -9.89
CA THR A 225 -13.08 -18.53 -9.67
C THR A 225 -13.48 -19.35 -10.88
N SER A 226 -13.14 -20.64 -10.87
CA SER A 226 -13.97 -21.64 -11.48
C SER A 226 -15.28 -21.61 -10.69
N VAL A 227 -16.05 -20.52 -10.87
CA VAL A 227 -17.40 -20.75 -11.33
C VAL A 227 -17.16 -21.68 -12.50
N VAL A 228 -17.50 -22.95 -12.32
CA VAL A 228 -17.88 -23.75 -13.48
C VAL A 228 -18.90 -22.86 -14.15
N VAL A 229 -18.47 -22.05 -15.12
CA VAL A 229 -19.37 -21.21 -15.89
C VAL A 229 -20.21 -22.26 -16.55
N LEU A 230 -21.37 -22.52 -15.94
CA LEU A 230 -22.31 -23.48 -16.49
C LEU A 230 -22.51 -22.99 -17.92
N PRO A 231 -22.31 -23.83 -18.94
CA PRO A 231 -22.44 -23.40 -20.34
C PRO A 231 -23.68 -22.50 -20.54
N ALA A 232 -24.78 -22.84 -19.85
CA ALA A 232 -26.01 -22.06 -19.76
C ALA A 232 -25.90 -20.57 -19.32
N GLN A 233 -24.97 -20.19 -18.44
CA GLN A 233 -24.77 -18.78 -18.04
C GLN A 233 -24.00 -18.00 -19.10
N ARG A 234 -22.99 -18.63 -19.71
CA ARG A 234 -22.25 -18.05 -20.85
C ARG A 234 -23.19 -17.86 -22.04
N ASP A 235 -24.01 -18.86 -22.34
CA ASP A 235 -24.96 -18.81 -23.44
C ASP A 235 -26.00 -17.73 -23.22
N ARG A 236 -26.54 -17.56 -22.00
CA ARG A 236 -27.46 -16.46 -21.67
C ARG A 236 -26.81 -15.08 -21.85
N LEU A 237 -25.56 -14.92 -21.42
CA LEU A 237 -24.83 -13.67 -21.64
C LEU A 237 -24.63 -13.39 -23.13
N LEU A 238 -24.18 -14.39 -23.91
CA LEU A 238 -23.98 -14.22 -25.35
C LEU A 238 -25.30 -13.99 -26.09
N GLN A 239 -26.39 -14.62 -25.67
CA GLN A 239 -27.72 -14.38 -26.23
C GLN A 239 -28.19 -12.94 -25.97
N ALA A 240 -28.05 -12.45 -24.73
CA ALA A 240 -28.40 -11.08 -24.39
C ALA A 240 -27.57 -10.06 -25.20
N ILE A 241 -26.28 -10.33 -25.39
CA ILE A 241 -25.38 -9.39 -26.07
C ILE A 241 -25.53 -9.48 -27.59
N GLN A 242 -25.49 -10.68 -28.17
CA GLN A 242 -25.50 -10.86 -29.62
C GLN A 242 -26.91 -10.87 -30.20
N ALA A 243 -27.81 -11.71 -29.67
CA ALA A 243 -29.13 -11.90 -30.26
C ALA A 243 -30.08 -10.72 -29.98
N GLN A 244 -29.98 -10.11 -28.80
CA GLN A 244 -30.78 -8.92 -28.46
C GLN A 244 -30.04 -7.60 -28.74
N ALA A 245 -28.80 -7.66 -29.22
CA ALA A 245 -27.98 -6.50 -29.54
C ALA A 245 -27.86 -5.45 -28.42
N LEU A 246 -27.85 -5.88 -27.14
CA LEU A 246 -27.78 -4.96 -26.00
C LEU A 246 -26.55 -4.05 -26.03
N TYR A 247 -25.47 -4.44 -26.72
CA TYR A 247 -24.30 -3.58 -26.91
C TYR A 247 -24.63 -2.27 -27.65
N LYS A 248 -25.74 -2.19 -28.41
CA LYS A 248 -26.18 -0.97 -29.10
C LYS A 248 -26.78 0.08 -28.17
N ASP A 249 -27.15 -0.29 -26.94
CA ASP A 249 -27.63 0.66 -25.95
C ASP A 249 -26.45 1.47 -25.38
N PRO A 250 -26.39 2.80 -25.57
CA PRO A 250 -25.32 3.64 -25.04
C PRO A 250 -25.33 3.72 -23.51
N ASP A 251 -26.49 3.48 -22.88
CA ASP A 251 -26.67 3.54 -21.42
C ASP A 251 -26.51 2.17 -20.76
N LEU A 252 -26.10 1.14 -21.51
CA LEU A 252 -25.82 -0.19 -20.97
C LEU A 252 -24.72 -0.12 -19.90
N THR A 253 -25.09 -0.48 -18.67
CA THR A 253 -24.17 -0.62 -17.55
C THR A 253 -24.09 -2.07 -17.10
N LEU A 254 -23.05 -2.40 -16.33
CA LEU A 254 -22.93 -3.70 -15.69
C LEU A 254 -24.17 -4.01 -14.82
N THR A 255 -24.72 -3.00 -14.16
CA THR A 255 -25.90 -3.14 -13.29
C THR A 255 -27.15 -3.48 -14.09
N THR A 256 -27.40 -2.77 -15.20
CA THR A 256 -28.58 -3.02 -16.05
C THR A 256 -28.47 -4.36 -16.77
N LEU A 257 -27.27 -4.76 -17.20
CA LEU A 257 -27.03 -6.10 -17.73
C LEU A 257 -27.27 -7.20 -16.68
N ALA A 258 -26.84 -6.98 -15.44
CA ALA A 258 -27.06 -7.94 -14.36
C ALA A 258 -28.54 -8.11 -14.03
N GLN A 259 -29.30 -7.01 -13.99
CA GLN A 259 -30.75 -7.04 -13.84
C GLN A 259 -31.42 -7.83 -14.97
N HIS A 260 -31.00 -7.60 -16.22
CA HIS A 260 -31.52 -8.32 -17.39
C HIS A 260 -31.26 -9.84 -17.31
N LEU A 261 -30.11 -10.24 -16.78
CA LEU A 261 -29.74 -11.65 -16.63
C LEU A 261 -30.31 -12.31 -15.37
N GLY A 262 -30.95 -11.55 -14.47
CA GLY A 262 -31.42 -12.03 -13.17
C GLY A 262 -30.28 -12.36 -12.20
N GLU A 263 -29.12 -11.69 -12.36
CA GLU A 263 -27.87 -11.97 -11.65
C GLU A 263 -27.39 -10.72 -10.89
N THR A 264 -26.38 -10.88 -10.02
CA THR A 264 -25.74 -9.73 -9.35
C THR A 264 -24.66 -9.09 -10.23
N PRO A 265 -24.39 -7.76 -10.13
CA PRO A 265 -23.33 -7.10 -10.89
C PRO A 265 -21.95 -7.76 -10.71
N ASN A 266 -21.66 -8.21 -9.48
CA ASN A 266 -20.43 -8.93 -9.17
C ASN A 266 -20.36 -10.31 -9.83
N ALA A 267 -21.50 -11.00 -10.04
CA ALA A 267 -21.54 -12.28 -10.74
C ALA A 267 -21.29 -12.08 -12.24
N VAL A 268 -21.95 -11.11 -12.87
CA VAL A 268 -21.77 -10.80 -14.30
C VAL A 268 -20.36 -10.28 -14.59
N SER A 269 -19.82 -9.39 -13.77
CA SER A 269 -18.44 -8.91 -13.91
C SER A 269 -17.44 -10.04 -13.81
N ARG A 270 -17.64 -10.96 -12.87
CA ARG A 270 -16.79 -12.15 -12.74
C ARG A 270 -16.93 -13.08 -13.94
N LEU A 271 -18.15 -13.32 -14.44
CA LEU A 271 -18.41 -14.13 -15.63
C LEU A 271 -17.68 -13.59 -16.86
N ILE A 272 -17.69 -12.28 -17.07
CA ILE A 272 -17.02 -11.64 -18.21
C ILE A 272 -15.50 -11.74 -18.04
N ASN A 273 -14.98 -11.34 -16.87
CA ASN A 273 -13.54 -11.36 -16.59
C ASN A 273 -12.96 -12.79 -16.66
N SER A 274 -13.63 -13.81 -16.10
CA SER A 274 -13.11 -15.18 -16.10
C SER A 274 -13.36 -15.92 -17.42
N GLY A 275 -14.50 -15.67 -18.07
CA GLY A 275 -14.88 -16.37 -19.30
C GLY A 275 -14.24 -15.80 -20.57
N PHE A 276 -13.92 -14.51 -20.57
CA PHE A 276 -13.44 -13.78 -21.76
C PHE A 276 -12.13 -13.00 -21.51
N ASN A 277 -11.62 -12.98 -20.28
CA ASN A 277 -10.40 -12.26 -19.91
C ASN A 277 -10.45 -10.77 -20.29
N GLN A 278 -11.60 -10.15 -20.09
CA GLN A 278 -11.90 -8.76 -20.43
C GLN A 278 -12.71 -8.11 -19.31
N SER A 279 -12.52 -6.82 -19.08
CA SER A 279 -13.46 -6.02 -18.30
C SER A 279 -14.80 -5.88 -19.03
N PHE A 280 -15.89 -5.57 -18.30
CA PHE A 280 -17.20 -5.32 -18.90
C PHE A 280 -17.14 -4.30 -20.06
N ASN A 281 -16.43 -3.18 -19.85
CA ASN A 281 -16.31 -2.15 -20.88
C ASN A 281 -15.55 -2.64 -22.11
N GLU A 282 -14.46 -3.39 -21.95
CA GLU A 282 -13.71 -3.96 -23.08
C GLU A 282 -14.55 -4.98 -23.85
N PHE A 283 -15.27 -5.83 -23.12
CA PHE A 283 -16.18 -6.82 -23.68
C PHE A 283 -17.27 -6.18 -24.54
N ILE A 284 -18.05 -5.24 -23.99
CA ILE A 284 -19.10 -4.53 -24.77
C ILE A 284 -18.48 -3.79 -25.96
N ASN A 285 -17.40 -3.06 -25.74
CA ASN A 285 -16.78 -2.28 -26.80
C ASN A 285 -16.23 -3.14 -27.95
N SER A 286 -15.76 -4.37 -27.70
CA SER A 286 -15.40 -5.28 -28.79
C SER A 286 -16.58 -5.58 -29.72
N TYR A 287 -17.78 -5.83 -29.18
CA TYR A 287 -18.97 -6.03 -30.01
C TYR A 287 -19.35 -4.76 -30.79
N ARG A 288 -19.25 -3.58 -30.16
CA ARG A 288 -19.54 -2.31 -30.83
C ARG A 288 -18.58 -2.07 -32.00
N ILE A 289 -17.27 -2.31 -31.81
CA ILE A 289 -16.27 -2.13 -32.87
C ILE A 289 -16.46 -3.14 -34.00
N GLU A 290 -16.72 -4.41 -33.68
CA GLU A 290 -16.96 -5.42 -34.71
C GLU A 290 -18.22 -5.11 -35.53
N GLU A 291 -19.29 -4.58 -34.92
CA GLU A 291 -20.47 -4.11 -35.67
C GLU A 291 -20.13 -2.93 -36.59
N VAL A 292 -19.34 -1.96 -36.13
CA VAL A 292 -18.89 -0.84 -36.98
C VAL A 292 -18.08 -1.35 -38.17
N LYS A 293 -17.10 -2.24 -37.94
CA LYS A 293 -16.31 -2.84 -39.03
C LYS A 293 -17.18 -3.61 -40.02
N ARG A 294 -18.14 -4.40 -39.52
CA ARG A 294 -19.08 -5.18 -40.34
C ARG A 294 -19.90 -4.26 -41.24
N ARG A 295 -20.44 -3.16 -40.69
CA ARG A 295 -21.22 -2.18 -41.46
C ARG A 295 -20.37 -1.42 -42.48
N MET A 296 -19.13 -1.07 -42.11
CA MET A 296 -18.18 -0.48 -43.06
C MET A 296 -17.90 -1.42 -44.25
N ALA A 297 -17.68 -2.71 -43.99
CA ALA A 297 -17.44 -3.70 -45.04
C ALA A 297 -18.69 -3.99 -45.89
N ALA A 298 -19.89 -3.80 -45.35
CA ALA A 298 -21.15 -3.98 -46.06
C ALA A 298 -21.51 -2.82 -47.01
N GLY A 299 -20.73 -1.72 -47.00
CA GLY A 299 -20.98 -0.56 -47.86
C GLY A 299 -21.92 0.49 -47.24
N ASP A 300 -22.32 0.36 -45.98
CA ASP A 300 -23.18 1.36 -45.31
C ASP A 300 -22.53 2.76 -45.21
N THR A 301 -21.22 2.86 -45.47
CA THR A 301 -20.46 4.12 -45.51
C THR A 301 -20.78 5.00 -46.72
N GLU A 302 -21.47 4.48 -47.74
CA GLU A 302 -21.96 5.28 -48.88
C GLU A 302 -23.08 6.25 -48.45
N HIS A 303 -23.83 5.90 -47.40
CA HIS A 303 -24.97 6.68 -46.93
C HIS A 303 -24.76 7.31 -45.54
N LEU A 304 -23.96 6.68 -44.67
CA LEU A 304 -23.73 7.09 -43.29
C LEU A 304 -22.26 7.45 -43.02
N THR A 305 -22.03 8.45 -42.17
CA THR A 305 -20.68 8.79 -41.71
C THR A 305 -20.16 7.72 -40.74
N ILE A 306 -18.82 7.59 -40.62
CA ILE A 306 -18.20 6.70 -39.64
C ILE A 306 -18.73 6.97 -38.22
N LEU A 307 -18.95 8.25 -37.90
CA LEU A 307 -19.51 8.66 -36.62
C LEU A 307 -20.95 8.15 -36.45
N ALA A 308 -21.79 8.27 -37.47
CA ALA A 308 -23.16 7.74 -37.42
C ALA A 308 -23.18 6.23 -37.18
N LEU A 309 -22.30 5.47 -37.87
CA LEU A 309 -22.15 4.03 -37.63
C LEU A 309 -21.73 3.72 -36.19
N ALA A 310 -20.84 4.54 -35.61
CA ALA A 310 -20.39 4.38 -34.23
C ALA A 310 -21.52 4.67 -33.22
N LEU A 311 -22.31 5.73 -33.44
CA LEU A 311 -23.45 6.06 -32.59
C LEU A 311 -24.51 4.94 -32.65
N ASP A 312 -24.82 4.42 -33.83
CA ASP A 312 -25.74 3.29 -34.03
C ASP A 312 -25.24 1.99 -33.38
N ALA A 313 -23.92 1.85 -33.22
CA ALA A 313 -23.29 0.74 -32.52
C ALA A 313 -23.28 0.94 -30.99
N GLY A 314 -23.82 2.05 -30.46
CA GLY A 314 -23.96 2.30 -29.03
C GLY A 314 -22.81 3.10 -28.40
N PHE A 315 -21.93 3.73 -29.17
CA PHE A 315 -20.94 4.65 -28.61
C PHE A 315 -21.60 5.97 -28.19
N ALA A 316 -21.39 6.39 -26.94
CA ALA A 316 -21.93 7.66 -26.43
C ALA A 316 -21.22 8.91 -27.01
N SER A 317 -19.99 8.79 -27.55
CA SER A 317 -19.27 9.92 -28.12
C SER A 317 -18.19 9.55 -29.13
N LYS A 318 -17.87 10.50 -30.02
CA LYS A 318 -16.77 10.42 -31.01
C LYS A 318 -15.42 10.15 -30.35
N THR A 319 -15.15 10.79 -29.21
CA THR A 319 -13.88 10.66 -28.48
C THR A 319 -13.68 9.23 -27.96
N THR A 320 -14.72 8.66 -27.34
CA THR A 320 -14.67 7.29 -26.84
C THR A 320 -14.50 6.29 -27.99
N PHE A 321 -15.27 6.47 -29.06
CA PHE A 321 -15.17 5.65 -30.26
C PHE A 321 -13.75 5.66 -30.85
N ASN A 322 -13.20 6.84 -31.14
CA ASN A 322 -11.87 6.95 -31.77
C ASN A 322 -10.77 6.31 -30.92
N ARG A 323 -10.83 6.47 -29.60
CA ARG A 323 -9.87 5.87 -28.67
C ARG A 323 -9.96 4.34 -28.70
N VAL A 324 -11.16 3.80 -28.50
CA VAL A 324 -11.41 2.35 -28.46
C VAL A 324 -11.09 1.70 -29.81
N PHE A 325 -11.49 2.32 -30.93
CA PHE A 325 -11.20 1.79 -32.27
C PHE A 325 -9.69 1.68 -32.49
N LYS A 326 -8.91 2.71 -32.13
CA LYS A 326 -7.45 2.68 -32.25
C LYS A 326 -6.80 1.67 -31.32
N GLU A 327 -7.29 1.54 -30.09
CA GLU A 327 -6.81 0.54 -29.14
C GLU A 327 -7.01 -0.89 -29.66
N GLN A 328 -8.15 -1.18 -30.29
CA GLN A 328 -8.47 -2.53 -30.78
C GLN A 328 -7.92 -2.86 -32.16
N THR A 329 -7.75 -1.86 -33.05
CA THR A 329 -7.32 -2.09 -34.43
C THR A 329 -5.89 -1.65 -34.72
N GLY A 330 -5.28 -0.87 -33.82
CA GLY A 330 -3.97 -0.24 -34.02
C GLY A 330 -3.99 1.02 -34.89
N GLU A 331 -5.09 1.31 -35.57
CA GLU A 331 -5.21 2.39 -36.56
C GLU A 331 -6.40 3.31 -36.25
N THR A 332 -6.41 4.53 -36.78
CA THR A 332 -7.60 5.40 -36.64
C THR A 332 -8.70 4.94 -37.58
N PRO A 333 -10.00 5.22 -37.30
CA PRO A 333 -11.09 4.81 -38.18
C PRO A 333 -10.93 5.28 -39.63
N LYS A 334 -10.46 6.52 -39.84
CA LYS A 334 -10.16 7.07 -41.18
C LYS A 334 -9.05 6.31 -41.89
N ALA A 335 -7.98 5.95 -41.18
CA ALA A 335 -6.87 5.18 -41.74
C ALA A 335 -7.32 3.76 -42.11
N TYR A 336 -8.13 3.13 -41.26
CA TYR A 336 -8.67 1.79 -41.48
C TYR A 336 -9.52 1.71 -42.75
N VAL A 337 -10.39 2.71 -42.96
CA VAL A 337 -11.22 2.79 -44.18
C VAL A 337 -10.36 3.01 -45.43
N LYS A 338 -9.40 3.94 -45.39
CA LYS A 338 -8.49 4.20 -46.51
C LYS A 338 -7.71 2.95 -46.92
N LYS A 339 -7.26 2.17 -45.93
CA LYS A 339 -6.54 0.90 -46.13
C LYS A 339 -7.45 -0.19 -46.71
N SER A 340 -8.71 -0.21 -46.31
CA SER A 340 -9.70 -1.22 -46.73
C SER A 340 -10.37 -0.88 -48.08
N GLN A 341 -9.97 0.21 -48.74
CA GLN A 341 -10.58 0.72 -49.99
C GLN A 341 -12.09 0.96 -49.88
N ILE A 342 -12.59 1.28 -48.68
CA ILE A 342 -14.02 1.54 -48.44
C ILE A 342 -14.31 2.99 -48.81
N THR A 343 -15.36 3.23 -49.61
CA THR A 343 -15.79 4.58 -50.00
C THR A 343 -16.37 5.33 -48.80
N LEU A 344 -15.86 6.52 -48.52
CA LEU A 344 -16.39 7.40 -47.48
C LEU A 344 -17.25 8.50 -48.07
N ARG A 345 -18.37 8.78 -47.39
CA ARG A 345 -19.00 10.09 -47.47
C ARG A 345 -18.15 11.10 -46.69
N ASP A 346 -17.69 12.16 -47.36
CA ASP A 346 -16.86 13.19 -46.73
C ASP A 346 -17.61 13.88 -45.57
N ASP A 347 -16.92 13.98 -44.42
CA ASP A 347 -17.33 14.82 -43.30
C ASP A 347 -17.11 16.30 -43.72
N ALA A 348 -18.02 16.87 -44.51
CA ALA A 348 -18.12 18.31 -44.66
C ALA A 348 -18.84 18.88 -43.43
N ASP A 349 -18.08 19.56 -42.58
CA ASP A 349 -18.48 20.53 -41.55
C ASP A 349 -19.58 20.13 -40.54
N ALA A 350 -19.14 19.62 -39.37
CA ALA A 350 -19.78 19.85 -38.06
C ALA A 350 -18.83 19.48 -36.89
#